data_AF-A0A0V8CVE8-F1
#
_entry.id   AF-A0A0V8CVE8-F1
#
_cell.length_a   1.000
_cell.length_b   1.000
_cell.length_c   1.000
_cell.angle_alpha   90.00
_cell.angle_beta   90.00
_cell.angle_gamma   90.00
#
_symmetry.space_group_name_H-M   'P 1'
#
loop_
_entity.id
_entity.type
_entity.pdbx_description
1 polymer ?
#
loop_
_entity_poly.entity_id
_entity_poly.type
_entity_poly.pdbx_seq_one_letter_code
_entity_poly.pdbx_strand_id
1 'polypeptide(L)' 'MNDFEYDELLETLGKMRERLRNLEENDYIAAYYKGYSTDGSTIDEVKEEINRLSKEIEAIERQLDGVEW' A
#
# COMPACT_ATOMS: atom_id res chain seq x y z
N MET A 1 -6.74 -20.17 -8.18
CA MET A 1 -6.21 -19.02 -8.91
C MET A 1 -5.75 -19.53 -10.26
N ASN A 2 -6.15 -18.87 -11.35
CA ASN A 2 -5.58 -19.14 -12.67
C ASN A 2 -4.43 -18.16 -12.97
N ASP A 3 -3.66 -18.42 -14.02
CA ASP A 3 -2.48 -17.60 -14.37
C ASP A 3 -2.84 -16.11 -14.58
N PHE A 4 -4.01 -15.82 -15.16
CA PHE A 4 -4.46 -14.45 -15.37
C PHE A 4 -4.78 -13.73 -14.05
N GLU A 5 -5.50 -14.37 -13.14
CA GLU A 5 -5.79 -13.86 -11.79
C GLU A 5 -4.51 -13.62 -10.98
N TYR A 6 -3.52 -14.52 -11.14
CA TYR A 6 -2.21 -14.41 -10.50
C TYR A 6 -1.44 -13.19 -11.00
N ASP A 7 -1.38 -12.99 -12.32
CA ASP A 7 -0.73 -11.83 -12.93
C ASP A 7 -1.41 -10.50 -12.54
N GLU A 8 -2.75 -10.45 -12.49
CA GLU A 8 -3.49 -9.28 -12.03
C GLU A 8 -3.20 -8.94 -10.55
N LEU A 9 -3.10 -9.95 -9.71
CA LEU A 9 -2.76 -9.76 -8.29
C LEU A 9 -1.32 -9.29 -8.10
N LEU A 10 -0.36 -9.79 -8.91
CA LEU A 10 1.01 -9.29 -8.91
C LEU A 10 1.11 -7.83 -9.34
N GLU A 11 0.39 -7.43 -10.41
CA GLU A 11 0.36 -6.05 -10.86
C GLU A 11 -0.24 -5.13 -9.79
N THR A 12 -1.34 -5.58 -9.16
CA THR A 12 -2.01 -4.85 -8.08
C THR A 12 -1.08 -4.70 -6.87
N LEU A 13 -0.41 -5.77 -6.47
CA LEU A 13 0.56 -5.75 -5.38
C LEU A 13 1.71 -4.77 -5.64
N GLY A 14 2.20 -4.72 -6.88
CA GLY A 14 3.22 -3.76 -7.30
C GLY A 14 2.78 -2.31 -7.10
N LYS A 15 1.59 -1.95 -7.61
CA LYS A 15 1.01 -0.61 -7.46
C LYS A 15 0.78 -0.24 -5.99
N MET A 16 0.27 -1.19 -5.20
CA MET A 16 0.03 -0.96 -3.77
C MET A 16 1.33 -0.72 -3.00
N ARG A 17 2.39 -1.48 -3.28
CA ARG A 17 3.71 -1.28 -2.65
C ARG A 17 4.33 0.07 -3.04
N GLU A 18 4.18 0.49 -4.29
CA GLU A 18 4.61 1.82 -4.72
C GLU A 18 3.85 2.93 -3.98
N ARG A 19 2.53 2.80 -3.87
CA ARG A 19 1.71 3.75 -3.11
C ARG A 19 2.09 3.78 -1.63
N LEU A 20 2.31 2.61 -1.01
CA LEU A 20 2.75 2.51 0.39
C LEU A 20 4.08 3.24 0.59
N ARG A 21 5.03 3.02 -0.30
CA ARG A 21 6.32 3.73 -0.28
C ARG A 21 6.13 5.24 -0.38
N ASN A 22 5.28 5.72 -1.29
CA ASN A 22 5.01 7.16 -1.40
C ASN A 22 4.40 7.75 -0.12
N LEU A 23 3.49 7.02 0.52
CA LEU A 23 2.91 7.45 1.79
C LEU A 23 3.96 7.55 2.90
N GLU A 24 4.88 6.58 2.99
CA GLU A 24 5.94 6.55 4.00
C GLU A 24 7.05 7.57 3.74
N GLU A 25 7.52 7.66 2.49
CA GLU A 25 8.69 8.47 2.12
C GLU A 25 8.33 9.93 1.83
N ASN A 26 7.11 10.24 1.39
CA ASN A 26 6.73 11.60 1.01
C ASN A 26 5.62 12.16 1.91
N ASP A 27 4.46 11.51 1.97
CA ASP A 27 3.29 12.10 2.61
C ASP A 27 3.40 12.14 4.14
N TYR A 28 3.96 11.10 4.75
CA TYR A 28 4.22 11.06 6.18
C TYR A 28 5.23 12.12 6.59
N ILE A 29 6.32 12.24 5.83
CA ILE A 29 7.36 13.24 6.09
C ILE A 29 6.80 14.66 5.92
N ALA A 30 6.04 14.90 4.84
CA ALA A 30 5.39 16.17 4.60
C ALA A 30 4.41 16.52 5.73
N ALA A 31 3.52 15.60 6.12
CA ALA A 31 2.56 15.80 7.19
C ALA A 31 3.22 16.01 8.55
N TYR A 32 4.32 15.29 8.83
CA TYR A 32 5.07 15.44 10.07
C TYR A 32 5.69 16.82 10.22
N TYR A 33 6.26 17.39 9.14
CA TYR A 33 6.93 18.69 9.21
C TYR A 33 5.99 19.88 8.96
N LYS A 34 4.99 19.73 8.10
CA LYS A 34 4.11 20.83 7.66
C LYS A 34 2.72 20.79 8.32
N GLY A 35 2.37 19.69 9.00
CA GLY A 35 1.03 19.43 9.54
C GLY A 35 0.08 18.76 8.54
N TYR A 36 0.42 18.75 7.25
CA TYR A 36 -0.37 18.15 6.17
C TYR A 36 0.54 17.58 5.06
N SER A 37 0.09 16.53 4.39
CA SER A 37 0.74 15.89 3.25
C SER A 37 0.60 16.75 1.99
N THR A 38 1.18 16.31 0.88
CA THR A 38 1.06 16.99 -0.42
C THR A 38 -0.40 17.12 -0.87
N ASP A 39 -1.20 16.10 -0.57
CA ASP A 39 -2.62 16.03 -0.92
C ASP A 39 -3.55 16.62 0.17
N GLY A 40 -2.97 17.20 1.23
CA GLY A 40 -3.70 17.87 2.30
C GLY A 40 -4.11 16.97 3.47
N SER A 41 -3.70 15.69 3.48
CA SER A 41 -4.00 14.76 4.57
C SER A 41 -3.20 15.08 5.82
N THR A 42 -3.81 14.97 6.99
CA THR A 42 -3.14 15.06 8.28
C THR A 42 -2.22 13.86 8.52
N ILE A 43 -1.31 13.97 9.50
CA ILE A 43 -0.41 12.86 9.85
C ILE A 43 -1.17 11.59 10.29
N ASP A 44 -2.30 11.76 10.97
CA ASP A 44 -3.09 10.64 11.45
C ASP A 44 -3.83 9.95 10.30
N GLU A 45 -4.36 10.71 9.35
CA GLU A 45 -4.95 10.16 8.12
C GLU A 45 -3.91 9.41 7.28
N VAL A 46 -2.69 9.94 7.14
CA VAL A 46 -1.60 9.25 6.44
C VAL A 46 -1.24 7.93 7.13
N LYS A 47 -1.17 7.91 8.48
CA LYS A 47 -0.90 6.68 9.24
C LYS A 47 -2.02 5.64 9.08
N GLU A 48 -3.27 6.10 9.06
CA GLU A 48 -4.43 5.22 8.83
C GLU A 48 -4.40 4.62 7.43
N GLU A 49 -4.04 5.40 6.40
CA GLU A 49 -3.89 4.92 5.02
C GLU A 49 -2.75 3.90 4.91
N ILE A 50 -1.59 4.18 5.51
CA ILE A 50 -0.46 3.24 5.59
C ILE A 50 -0.91 1.91 6.20
N ASN A 51 -1.53 1.94 7.39
CA ASN A 51 -1.95 0.71 8.09
C ASN A 51 -2.96 -0.10 7.27
N ARG A 52 -3.93 0.58 6.64
CA ARG A 52 -4.91 -0.06 5.76
C ARG A 52 -4.23 -0.73 4.57
N LEU A 53 -3.37 0.00 3.88
CA LEU A 53 -2.69 -0.47 2.68
C LEU A 53 -1.73 -1.63 2.99
N SER A 54 -1.02 -1.57 4.12
CA SER A 54 -0.19 -2.70 4.59
C SER A 54 -1.01 -3.97 4.82
N LYS A 55 -2.19 -3.86 5.43
CA LYS A 55 -3.08 -5.02 5.65
C LYS A 55 -3.62 -5.60 4.35
N GLU A 56 -3.95 -4.74 3.39
CA GLU A 56 -4.40 -5.17 2.06
C GLU A 56 -3.27 -5.87 1.30
N ILE A 57 -2.05 -5.33 1.36
CA ILE A 57 -0.84 -5.97 0.82
C ILE A 57 -0.64 -7.36 1.44
N GLU A 58 -0.66 -7.48 2.77
CA GLU A 58 -0.52 -8.78 3.44
C GLU A 58 -1.63 -9.78 3.05
N ALA A 59 -2.84 -9.30 2.75
CA ALA A 59 -3.94 -10.14 2.31
C ALA A 59 -3.73 -10.66 0.88
N ILE A 60 -3.16 -9.84 -0.01
CA ILE A 60 -2.82 -10.24 -1.38
C ILE A 60 -1.60 -11.17 -1.36
N GLU A 61 -0.57 -10.87 -0.58
CA GLU A 61 0.60 -11.74 -0.42
C GLU A 61 0.21 -13.12 0.08
N ARG A 62 -0.69 -13.22 1.07
CA ARG A 62 -1.23 -14.52 1.52
C ARG A 62 -2.03 -15.26 0.44
N GLN A 63 -2.73 -14.54 -0.42
CA GLN A 63 -3.44 -15.15 -1.55
C GLN A 63 -2.48 -15.72 -2.59
N LEU A 64 -1.38 -15.01 -2.86
CA LEU A 64 -0.33 -15.44 -3.78
C LEU A 64 0.48 -16.61 -3.19
N ASP A 65 0.86 -16.56 -1.92
CA ASP A 65 1.60 -17.62 -1.23
C ASP A 65 0.77 -18.92 -1.08
N GLY A 66 -0.56 -18.78 -0.99
CA GLY A 66 -1.50 -19.91 -0.97
C GLY A 66 -1.66 -20.63 -2.30
N VAL A 67 -1.05 -20.12 -3.38
CA VAL A 67 -0.96 -20.82 -4.67
C VAL A 67 0.22 -21.79 -4.61
N GLU A 68 -0.06 -23.04 -4.24
CA GLU A 68 0.91 -24.13 -4.49
C GLU A 68 1.02 -24.36 -6.01
N TRP A 69 2.24 -24.16 -6.52
CA TRP A 69 2.68 -24.44 -7.89
C TRP A 69 2.80 -25.95 -8.17
#